data_AF-A0A427Y1C1-F1
#
_entry.id   AF-A0A427Y1C1-F1
#
_cell.length_a   1.000
_cell.length_b   1.000
_cell.length_c   1.000
_cell.angle_alpha   90.00
_cell.angle_beta   90.00
_cell.angle_gamma   90.00
#
_symmetry.space_group_name_H-M   'P 1'
#
loop_
_entity.id
_entity.type
_entity.pdbx_description
1 polymer ?
#
loop_
_entity_poly.entity_id
_entity_poly.type
_entity_poly.pdbx_seq_one_letter_code
_entity_poly.pdbx_strand_id
1 'polypeptide(L)'
;MDPLSTGRPGYHFIAPQGWMNDPCAPGYDPQTGTYHLFYQWNPRSHAWGDISWGHATSKDLLTWTHRSDDTPVLAPDQPYDKVAVFTGCYVPAGAGGNAGVLTVFYTSITALPVHYTLTHVRGSEGLSMATSDDGGKTWTKSPSDPILFGEPEGLAVTGFRDPYVFHWPRMDEARCTGSEPAKSLYGLLSGGLRGSVSGPRLFLFSIDPSDLTKWSFIRALPDLPPSMDILGADLGLNFECGSVVTLTDINAAGGSRVAAERDFILAGCEGTKVRYPVPDESIPPRVARCAAWVRASNDAGLVLDGSGGGGLLDYGVLYAAAPFKHPDGRTVLWGWLPEDDVPDSEQARKGWVGCFGVPRQIFLARYDSVAPATAGRLRTLGFEVEETATGATVNTFGIRPLTELTCTEAAIIVRHNHDHSISTRISYRPKESEIRIIRSRSAASTQVNTCDEVGMFTLLTMVSATGQEELEPLRLRVFIDHDVLEVFANDRFAMSTWIYSPPECQGVSLDWNGDPSLRTVEEAGRRQPTDLAPHGDDSASLESVDVWELVATNK
;
A
#
# COMPACT_ATOMS: atom_id res chain seq x y z
N MET A 1 -20.94 8.18 30.01
CA MET A 1 -20.43 8.45 28.66
C MET A 1 -19.04 7.90 28.65
N ASP A 2 -18.86 6.77 27.95
CA ASP A 2 -17.62 6.01 27.95
C ASP A 2 -16.68 6.67 26.92
N PRO A 3 -15.51 7.17 27.31
CA PRO A 3 -14.59 7.80 26.38
C PRO A 3 -13.90 6.70 25.58
N LEU A 4 -14.42 6.36 24.39
CA LEU A 4 -13.60 5.73 23.36
C LEU A 4 -12.33 6.58 23.22
N SER A 5 -11.18 5.90 23.33
CA SER A 5 -9.84 6.44 23.52
C SER A 5 -9.60 7.71 22.67
N THR A 6 -8.79 8.65 23.17
CA THR A 6 -8.23 9.74 22.35
C THR A 6 -7.15 9.20 21.38
N GLY A 7 -7.39 8.03 20.77
CA GLY A 7 -6.46 7.13 20.08
C GLY A 7 -5.97 7.59 18.71
N ARG A 8 -5.68 8.88 18.59
CA ARG A 8 -5.05 9.44 17.40
C ARG A 8 -3.64 8.85 17.25
N PRO A 9 -3.30 8.21 16.11
CA PRO A 9 -1.96 7.66 15.87
C PRO A 9 -0.88 8.73 16.06
N GLY A 10 0.21 8.36 16.73
CA GLY A 10 1.34 9.25 17.02
C GLY A 10 2.57 9.02 16.14
N TYR A 11 2.70 7.82 15.57
CA TYR A 11 3.80 7.42 14.70
C TYR A 11 3.37 7.31 13.23
N HIS A 12 2.15 6.84 12.96
CA HIS A 12 1.63 6.79 11.60
C HIS A 12 1.44 8.20 11.04
N PHE A 13 1.71 8.35 9.75
CA PHE A 13 1.45 9.61 9.08
C PHE A 13 -0.06 9.88 9.07
N ILE A 14 -0.45 11.05 9.57
CA ILE A 14 -1.84 11.48 9.65
C ILE A 14 -1.96 12.98 9.37
N ALA A 15 -2.99 13.38 8.62
CA ALA A 15 -3.27 14.78 8.34
C ALA A 15 -3.60 15.54 9.64
N PRO A 16 -3.28 16.85 9.77
CA PRO A 16 -3.45 17.59 11.03
C PRO A 16 -4.86 17.49 11.63
N GLN A 17 -5.89 17.48 10.78
CA GLN A 17 -7.29 17.35 11.14
C GLN A 17 -8.14 16.88 9.94
N GLY A 18 -9.41 16.60 10.17
CA GLY A 18 -10.40 16.31 9.13
C GLY A 18 -10.20 14.95 8.46
N TRP A 19 -10.78 14.80 7.28
CA TRP A 19 -10.70 13.58 6.48
C TRP A 19 -9.38 13.51 5.70
N MET A 20 -8.71 12.36 5.75
CA MET A 20 -7.66 12.03 4.80
C MET A 20 -7.86 10.65 4.18
N ASN A 21 -7.39 10.51 2.95
CA ASN A 21 -7.26 9.23 2.28
C ASN A 21 -5.97 9.22 1.43
N ASP A 22 -5.95 8.46 0.34
CA ASP A 22 -4.91 8.22 -0.65
C ASP A 22 -3.60 9.03 -0.47
N PRO A 23 -2.45 8.36 -0.29
CA PRO A 23 -1.15 8.97 -0.57
C PRO A 23 -1.08 9.31 -2.06
N CYS A 24 -1.06 10.60 -2.38
CA CYS A 24 -1.23 11.05 -3.76
C CYS A 24 0.05 11.07 -4.57
N ALA A 25 1.19 11.39 -3.98
CA ALA A 25 2.40 11.65 -4.76
C ALA A 25 3.67 11.51 -3.90
N PRO A 26 3.90 10.37 -3.23
CA PRO A 26 5.14 10.16 -2.48
C PRO A 26 6.33 10.24 -3.44
N GLY A 27 7.39 10.93 -3.04
CA GLY A 27 8.53 11.18 -3.90
C GLY A 27 9.76 11.68 -3.17
N TYR A 28 10.90 11.67 -3.85
CA TYR A 28 12.16 12.22 -3.35
C TYR A 28 12.70 13.26 -4.31
N ASP A 29 13.09 14.41 -3.78
CA ASP A 29 13.85 15.44 -4.48
C ASP A 29 15.36 15.19 -4.28
N PRO A 30 16.09 14.76 -5.32
CA PRO A 30 17.53 14.54 -5.23
C PRO A 30 18.36 15.82 -5.11
N GLN A 31 17.82 16.99 -5.44
CA GLN A 31 18.55 18.25 -5.31
C GLN A 31 18.61 18.73 -3.86
N THR A 32 17.49 18.61 -3.15
CA THR A 32 17.40 19.08 -1.75
C THR A 32 17.55 17.95 -0.73
N GLY A 33 17.53 16.70 -1.19
CA GLY A 33 17.52 15.53 -0.33
C GLY A 33 16.27 15.48 0.56
N THR A 34 15.11 15.76 -0.02
CA THR A 34 13.83 15.90 0.71
C THR A 34 12.83 14.88 0.20
N TYR A 35 12.16 14.19 1.12
CA TYR A 35 10.98 13.40 0.80
C TYR A 35 9.76 14.30 0.79
N HIS A 36 8.92 14.14 -0.22
CA HIS A 36 7.62 14.79 -0.34
C HIS A 36 6.53 13.74 -0.21
N LEU A 37 5.52 14.03 0.60
CA LEU A 37 4.35 13.19 0.75
C LEU A 37 3.10 14.06 0.64
N PHE A 38 2.24 13.69 -0.30
CA PHE A 38 0.95 14.33 -0.53
C PHE A 38 -0.17 13.37 -0.15
N TYR A 39 -1.31 13.92 0.22
CA TYR A 39 -2.46 13.14 0.66
C TYR A 39 -3.76 13.84 0.27
N GLN A 40 -4.77 13.08 -0.13
CA GLN A 40 -6.12 13.62 -0.31
C GLN A 40 -6.62 14.10 1.05
N TRP A 41 -7.15 15.32 1.09
CA TRP A 41 -7.46 16.02 2.33
C TRP A 41 -8.72 16.87 2.21
N ASN A 42 -9.60 16.74 3.21
CA ASN A 42 -10.62 17.73 3.50
C ASN A 42 -10.36 18.32 4.90
N PRO A 43 -9.73 19.50 5.00
CA PRO A 43 -9.44 20.14 6.29
C PRO A 43 -10.70 20.58 7.06
N ARG A 44 -11.86 20.65 6.40
CA ARG A 44 -13.07 21.31 6.91
C ARG A 44 -14.12 20.33 7.42
N SER A 45 -13.94 19.03 7.20
CA SER A 45 -14.91 17.99 7.53
C SER A 45 -14.21 16.70 7.89
N HIS A 46 -14.84 15.89 8.74
CA HIS A 46 -14.46 14.49 8.96
C HIS A 46 -14.94 13.58 7.81
N ALA A 47 -15.82 14.06 6.94
CA ALA A 47 -16.33 13.30 5.81
C ALA A 47 -15.60 13.63 4.50
N TRP A 48 -15.55 12.64 3.60
CA TRP A 48 -15.07 12.82 2.24
C TRP A 48 -15.87 13.90 1.48
N GLY A 49 -15.18 14.71 0.67
CA GLY A 49 -15.75 15.78 -0.14
C GLY A 49 -14.80 16.96 -0.23
N ASP A 50 -14.97 17.85 -1.22
CA ASP A 50 -14.08 19.01 -1.43
C ASP A 50 -12.58 18.64 -1.44
N ILE A 51 -12.29 17.48 -2.04
CA ILE A 51 -10.99 16.87 -1.96
C ILE A 51 -9.94 17.78 -2.59
N SER A 52 -8.92 18.05 -1.80
CA SER A 52 -7.73 18.82 -2.12
C SER A 52 -6.50 18.01 -1.71
N TRP A 53 -5.29 18.47 -2.01
CA TRP A 53 -4.07 17.80 -1.54
C TRP A 53 -3.47 18.54 -0.35
N GLY A 54 -3.19 17.81 0.73
CA GLY A 54 -2.22 18.23 1.74
C GLY A 54 -0.80 17.89 1.31
N HIS A 55 0.20 18.48 1.98
CA HIS A 55 1.62 18.23 1.71
C HIS A 55 2.44 18.27 2.99
N ALA A 56 3.34 17.30 3.12
CA ALA A 56 4.35 17.23 4.16
C ALA A 56 5.71 16.87 3.56
N THR A 57 6.76 17.25 4.28
CA THR A 57 8.15 16.95 3.91
C THR A 57 8.88 16.23 5.02
N SER A 58 9.87 15.42 4.64
CA SER A 58 10.70 14.67 5.58
C SER A 58 12.14 14.55 5.08
N LYS A 59 13.08 14.30 6.00
CA LYS A 59 14.47 13.96 5.68
C LYS A 59 14.79 12.47 5.87
N ASP A 60 13.89 11.71 6.49
CA ASP A 60 14.13 10.35 6.97
C ASP A 60 12.97 9.36 6.69
N LEU A 61 11.86 9.83 6.08
CA LEU A 61 10.60 9.10 5.86
C LEU A 61 9.80 8.78 7.14
N LEU A 62 10.28 9.21 8.31
CA LEU A 62 9.69 8.89 9.60
C LEU A 62 9.14 10.15 10.27
N THR A 63 9.94 11.22 10.29
CA THR A 63 9.60 12.49 10.91
C THR A 63 9.11 13.45 9.83
N TRP A 64 7.88 13.94 9.96
CA TRP A 64 7.20 14.73 8.94
C TRP A 64 6.91 16.15 9.42
N THR A 65 7.19 17.13 8.57
CA THR A 65 6.79 18.53 8.75
C THR A 65 5.64 18.83 7.80
N HIS A 66 4.44 19.04 8.35
CA HIS A 66 3.29 19.51 7.58
C HIS A 66 3.48 20.97 7.16
N ARG A 67 2.85 21.36 6.06
CA ARG A 67 2.75 22.77 5.67
C ARG A 67 2.01 23.55 6.77
N SER A 68 2.55 24.71 7.16
CA SER A 68 2.24 25.36 8.44
C SER A 68 0.92 26.14 8.51
N ASP A 69 0.21 26.32 7.40
CA ASP A 69 -0.94 27.22 7.29
C ASP A 69 -2.29 26.50 7.18
N ASP A 70 -2.31 25.17 7.37
CA ASP A 70 -3.50 24.32 7.23
C ASP A 70 -4.27 24.49 5.90
N THR A 71 -3.60 25.01 4.87
CA THR A 71 -4.22 25.19 3.55
C THR A 71 -3.75 24.11 2.57
N PRO A 72 -4.65 23.54 1.75
CA PRO A 72 -4.24 22.59 0.72
C PRO A 72 -3.20 23.18 -0.23
N VAL A 73 -2.28 22.34 -0.69
CA VAL A 73 -1.23 22.71 -1.65
C VAL A 73 -1.77 22.74 -3.09
N LEU A 74 -2.77 21.91 -3.38
CA LEU A 74 -3.57 21.92 -4.60
C LEU A 74 -5.04 21.84 -4.18
N ALA A 75 -5.85 22.82 -4.56
CA ALA A 75 -7.27 22.90 -4.24
C ALA A 75 -8.11 22.99 -5.53
N PRO A 76 -9.41 22.69 -5.49
CA PRO A 76 -10.35 22.97 -6.58
C PRO A 76 -10.45 24.47 -6.86
N ASP A 77 -9.75 24.96 -7.90
CA ASP A 77 -9.68 26.40 -8.18
C ASP A 77 -9.65 26.74 -9.68
N GLN A 78 -9.69 25.75 -10.56
CA GLN A 78 -9.76 25.91 -12.01
C GLN A 78 -11.05 25.33 -12.58
N PRO A 79 -11.51 25.77 -13.77
CA PRO A 79 -12.70 25.20 -14.40
C PRO A 79 -12.63 23.68 -14.64
N TYR A 80 -11.43 23.13 -14.82
CA TYR A 80 -11.19 21.71 -15.08
C TYR A 80 -11.09 20.85 -13.82
N ASP A 81 -10.89 21.44 -12.63
CA ASP A 81 -10.87 20.73 -11.34
C ASP A 81 -11.82 21.34 -10.30
N LYS A 82 -12.80 22.13 -10.75
CA LYS A 82 -13.73 22.93 -9.94
C LYS A 82 -14.51 22.17 -8.87
N VAL A 83 -14.49 20.83 -8.89
CA VAL A 83 -15.18 19.98 -7.91
C VAL A 83 -14.21 19.33 -6.93
N ALA A 84 -13.10 18.76 -7.41
CA ALA A 84 -12.12 18.04 -6.58
C ALA A 84 -10.78 17.86 -7.31
N VAL A 85 -9.72 17.68 -6.53
CA VAL A 85 -8.36 17.30 -6.96
C VAL A 85 -8.07 15.89 -6.43
N PHE A 86 -8.25 14.88 -7.28
CA PHE A 86 -8.06 13.46 -6.92
C PHE A 86 -6.58 13.04 -6.99
N THR A 87 -6.31 11.76 -6.70
CA THR A 87 -4.99 11.14 -6.57
C THR A 87 -4.13 11.30 -7.82
N GLY A 88 -2.82 11.07 -7.68
CA GLY A 88 -1.87 11.30 -8.75
C GLY A 88 -0.50 10.64 -8.55
N CYS A 89 0.56 11.31 -8.99
CA CYS A 89 1.93 10.86 -8.78
C CYS A 89 2.94 12.01 -8.83
N TYR A 90 4.17 11.70 -8.40
CA TYR A 90 5.30 12.62 -8.37
C TYR A 90 6.37 12.22 -9.40
N VAL A 91 6.93 13.21 -10.09
CA VAL A 91 8.09 13.08 -10.97
C VAL A 91 9.16 14.10 -10.54
N PRO A 92 10.38 13.66 -10.15
CA PRO A 92 11.47 14.54 -9.72
C PRO A 92 12.17 15.25 -10.89
N ALA A 93 11.41 15.71 -11.88
CA ALA A 93 11.91 16.46 -13.03
C ALA A 93 10.78 17.21 -13.74
N GLY A 94 11.13 18.33 -14.38
CA GLY A 94 10.31 18.99 -15.39
C GLY A 94 10.54 18.45 -16.80
N ALA A 95 9.93 19.12 -17.77
CA ALA A 95 10.10 18.83 -19.20
C ALA A 95 11.59 18.81 -19.60
N GLY A 96 11.95 17.87 -20.48
CA GLY A 96 13.32 17.62 -20.91
C GLY A 96 14.22 17.02 -19.83
N GLY A 97 13.66 16.51 -18.73
CA GLY A 97 14.44 16.00 -17.59
C GLY A 97 15.07 17.10 -16.74
N ASN A 98 14.48 18.31 -16.72
CA ASN A 98 14.98 19.41 -15.90
C ASN A 98 14.87 19.07 -14.40
N ALA A 99 15.98 18.65 -13.80
CA ALA A 99 16.01 18.25 -12.40
C ALA A 99 15.67 19.39 -11.42
N GLY A 100 15.76 20.66 -11.84
CA GLY A 100 15.45 21.82 -10.99
C GLY A 100 13.96 22.13 -10.87
N VAL A 101 13.11 21.32 -11.49
CA VAL A 101 11.65 21.43 -11.44
C VAL A 101 11.09 20.10 -10.96
N LEU A 102 10.21 20.14 -9.97
CA LEU A 102 9.42 18.99 -9.52
C LEU A 102 8.07 19.05 -10.22
N THR A 103 7.55 17.90 -10.64
CA THR A 103 6.25 17.81 -11.31
C THR A 103 5.35 16.84 -10.55
N VAL A 104 4.08 17.20 -10.37
CA VAL A 104 3.03 16.25 -9.96
C VAL A 104 1.97 16.19 -11.05
N PHE A 105 1.46 14.99 -11.30
CA PHE A 105 0.28 14.76 -12.11
C PHE A 105 -0.87 14.40 -11.19
N TYR A 106 -2.09 14.82 -11.50
CA TYR A 106 -3.26 14.55 -10.67
C TYR A 106 -4.52 14.40 -11.51
N THR A 107 -5.55 13.80 -10.92
CA THR A 107 -6.87 13.75 -11.56
C THR A 107 -7.69 14.99 -11.22
N SER A 108 -8.04 15.76 -12.26
CA SER A 108 -8.89 16.94 -12.15
C SER A 108 -10.37 16.56 -12.31
N ILE A 109 -11.21 16.90 -11.32
CA ILE A 109 -12.63 16.51 -11.31
C ILE A 109 -13.55 17.69 -11.62
N THR A 110 -14.43 17.51 -12.61
CA THR A 110 -15.41 18.55 -13.01
C THR A 110 -16.84 18.25 -12.57
N ALA A 111 -17.15 17.00 -12.22
CA ALA A 111 -18.48 16.55 -11.83
C ALA A 111 -18.41 15.33 -10.91
N LEU A 112 -19.37 15.25 -9.98
CA LEU A 112 -19.62 14.12 -9.08
C LEU A 112 -21.12 13.76 -9.09
N PRO A 113 -21.51 12.54 -8.67
CA PRO A 113 -20.65 11.44 -8.24
C PRO A 113 -19.98 10.71 -9.42
N VAL A 114 -18.74 10.26 -9.21
CA VAL A 114 -18.05 9.29 -10.07
C VAL A 114 -17.94 7.98 -9.28
N HIS A 115 -18.36 6.87 -9.88
CA HIS A 115 -18.34 5.57 -9.20
C HIS A 115 -18.47 4.44 -10.22
N TYR A 116 -17.79 3.32 -9.99
CA TYR A 116 -17.75 2.18 -10.92
C TYR A 116 -19.12 1.49 -11.12
N THR A 117 -20.15 1.81 -10.34
CA THR A 117 -21.53 1.30 -10.53
C THR A 117 -22.41 2.24 -11.37
N LEU A 118 -21.96 3.48 -11.58
CA LEU A 118 -22.71 4.50 -12.31
C LEU A 118 -22.26 4.57 -13.77
N THR A 119 -23.12 5.13 -14.63
CA THR A 119 -22.71 5.48 -15.99
C THR A 119 -21.65 6.58 -15.92
N HIS A 120 -20.47 6.29 -16.46
CA HIS A 120 -19.38 7.26 -16.55
C HIS A 120 -19.79 8.44 -17.42
N VAL A 121 -19.49 9.66 -16.97
CA VAL A 121 -19.75 10.89 -17.70
C VAL A 121 -18.42 11.39 -18.25
N ARG A 122 -18.18 11.20 -19.55
CA ARG A 122 -16.94 11.66 -20.19
C ARG A 122 -16.65 13.12 -19.85
N GLY A 123 -15.44 13.39 -19.38
CA GLY A 123 -15.02 14.72 -18.91
C GLY A 123 -15.20 14.99 -17.42
N SER A 124 -15.83 14.08 -16.67
CA SER A 124 -15.93 14.19 -15.20
C SER A 124 -14.58 13.99 -14.51
N GLU A 125 -13.73 13.14 -15.08
CA GLU A 125 -12.38 12.81 -14.61
C GLU A 125 -11.37 13.10 -15.73
N GLY A 126 -10.44 14.02 -15.48
CA GLY A 126 -9.38 14.41 -16.42
C GLY A 126 -7.98 14.29 -15.80
N LEU A 127 -6.94 14.48 -16.61
CA LEU A 127 -5.53 14.51 -16.20
C LEU A 127 -5.01 15.94 -16.25
N SER A 128 -4.39 16.40 -15.16
CA SER A 128 -3.76 17.72 -15.04
C SER A 128 -2.38 17.62 -14.37
N MET A 129 -1.60 18.70 -14.37
CA MET A 129 -0.28 18.73 -13.72
C MET A 129 0.02 20.04 -12.99
N ALA A 130 0.86 19.97 -11.97
CA ALA A 130 1.44 21.13 -11.33
C ALA A 130 2.95 20.99 -11.19
N THR A 131 3.66 22.12 -11.13
CA THR A 131 5.11 22.15 -11.03
C THR A 131 5.59 23.04 -9.89
N SER A 132 6.78 22.74 -9.38
CA SER A 132 7.49 23.53 -8.38
C SER A 132 8.94 23.72 -8.81
N ASP A 133 9.44 24.96 -8.75
CA ASP A 133 10.83 25.32 -9.03
C ASP A 133 11.58 25.82 -7.78
N ASP A 134 10.96 25.69 -6.60
CA ASP A 134 11.47 26.18 -5.31
C ASP A 134 11.68 25.07 -4.27
N GLY A 135 11.82 23.82 -4.73
CA GLY A 135 12.02 22.64 -3.90
C GLY A 135 10.74 22.17 -3.22
N GLY A 136 9.59 22.33 -3.89
CA GLY A 136 8.29 21.85 -3.43
C GLY A 136 7.61 22.73 -2.39
N LYS A 137 8.04 23.98 -2.21
CA LYS A 137 7.41 24.92 -1.25
C LYS A 137 6.14 25.54 -1.84
N THR A 138 6.15 25.85 -3.14
CA THR A 138 4.99 26.32 -3.89
C THR A 138 4.78 25.47 -5.14
N TRP A 139 3.52 25.36 -5.56
CA TRP A 139 3.09 24.54 -6.69
C TRP A 139 2.18 25.36 -7.61
N THR A 140 2.48 25.35 -8.90
CA THR A 140 1.74 26.09 -9.93
C THR A 140 1.13 25.10 -10.93
N LYS A 141 -0.20 25.12 -11.06
CA LYS A 141 -0.93 24.33 -12.06
C LYS A 141 -0.58 24.78 -13.48
N SER A 142 -0.57 23.84 -14.42
CA SER A 142 -0.21 24.13 -15.80
C SER A 142 -1.28 24.98 -16.48
N PRO A 143 -0.89 26.01 -17.27
CA PRO A 143 -1.84 26.75 -18.11
C PRO A 143 -2.38 25.92 -19.28
N SER A 144 -1.74 24.77 -19.58
CA SER A 144 -2.17 23.84 -20.62
C SER A 144 -3.17 22.79 -20.13
N ASP A 145 -3.55 22.83 -18.85
CA ASP A 145 -4.47 21.85 -18.27
C ASP A 145 -5.93 22.05 -18.72
N PRO A 146 -6.71 20.96 -18.79
CA PRO A 146 -6.30 19.59 -18.51
C PRO A 146 -5.51 18.98 -19.70
N ILE A 147 -4.45 18.23 -19.40
CA ILE A 147 -3.65 17.46 -20.37
C ILE A 147 -4.54 16.47 -21.13
N LEU A 148 -5.36 15.70 -20.39
CA LEU A 148 -6.41 14.86 -20.95
C LEU A 148 -7.74 15.31 -20.37
N PHE A 149 -8.67 15.70 -21.23
CA PHE A 149 -10.01 16.07 -20.78
C PHE A 149 -10.82 14.87 -20.25
N GLY A 150 -10.53 13.66 -20.73
CA GLY A 150 -11.20 12.43 -20.32
C GLY A 150 -10.62 11.21 -21.02
N GLU A 151 -11.32 10.08 -20.92
CA GLU A 151 -10.86 8.80 -21.46
C GLU A 151 -10.67 8.82 -23.00
N PRO A 152 -9.80 7.94 -23.56
CA PRO A 152 -9.65 7.75 -25.00
C PRO A 152 -10.98 7.46 -25.70
N GLU A 153 -11.13 7.95 -26.93
CA GLU A 153 -12.38 7.81 -27.69
C GLU A 153 -12.78 6.34 -27.91
N GLY A 154 -14.07 6.07 -27.76
CA GLY A 154 -14.66 4.74 -27.99
C GLY A 154 -14.54 3.77 -26.81
N LEU A 155 -13.90 4.17 -25.70
CA LEU A 155 -13.84 3.35 -24.49
C LEU A 155 -15.03 3.62 -23.56
N ALA A 156 -15.75 2.57 -23.19
CA ALA A 156 -16.79 2.64 -22.16
C ALA A 156 -16.18 2.30 -20.80
N VAL A 157 -15.71 3.33 -20.07
CA VAL A 157 -14.96 3.14 -18.83
C VAL A 157 -15.85 3.08 -17.58
N THR A 158 -15.35 2.48 -16.50
CA THR A 158 -15.93 2.55 -15.15
C THR A 158 -15.34 3.66 -14.28
N GLY A 159 -14.16 4.16 -14.68
CA GLY A 159 -13.41 5.24 -14.07
C GLY A 159 -12.21 5.60 -14.93
N PHE A 160 -11.66 6.80 -14.78
CA PHE A 160 -10.48 7.27 -15.50
C PHE A 160 -9.67 8.27 -14.66
N ARG A 161 -8.88 7.76 -13.71
CA ARG A 161 -8.25 8.59 -12.67
C ARG A 161 -6.88 8.06 -12.21
N ASP A 162 -6.27 8.71 -11.23
CA ASP A 162 -5.08 8.30 -10.50
C ASP A 162 -3.85 8.07 -11.41
N PRO A 163 -3.30 9.13 -12.02
CA PRO A 163 -2.17 9.01 -12.91
C PRO A 163 -0.91 8.51 -12.21
N TYR A 164 -0.21 7.55 -12.83
CA TYR A 164 1.12 7.10 -12.41
C TYR A 164 2.13 7.21 -13.56
N VAL A 165 3.16 8.04 -13.39
CA VAL A 165 4.20 8.32 -14.39
C VAL A 165 5.52 7.69 -14.00
N PHE A 166 6.12 6.95 -14.91
CA PHE A 166 7.34 6.19 -14.65
C PHE A 166 8.14 5.91 -15.93
N HIS A 167 9.40 5.52 -15.74
CA HIS A 167 10.21 4.94 -16.80
C HIS A 167 10.03 3.43 -16.82
N TRP A 168 9.96 2.84 -18.02
CA TRP A 168 9.77 1.40 -18.17
C TRP A 168 10.76 0.82 -19.20
N PRO A 169 12.01 0.53 -18.78
CA PRO A 169 13.06 0.07 -19.70
C PRO A 169 12.67 -1.18 -20.51
N ARG A 170 11.99 -2.16 -19.89
CA ARG A 170 11.52 -3.37 -20.59
C ARG A 170 10.48 -3.04 -21.67
N MET A 171 9.61 -2.06 -21.42
CA MET A 171 8.66 -1.59 -22.44
C MET A 171 9.36 -0.83 -23.57
N ASP A 172 10.40 -0.05 -23.24
CA ASP A 172 11.23 0.59 -24.26
C ASP A 172 11.87 -0.47 -25.17
N GLU A 173 12.51 -1.50 -24.61
CA GLU A 173 13.07 -2.64 -25.35
C GLU A 173 12.01 -3.34 -26.20
N ALA A 174 10.84 -3.63 -25.62
CA ALA A 174 9.79 -4.37 -26.29
C ALA A 174 9.11 -3.59 -27.43
N ARG A 175 9.15 -2.25 -27.38
CA ARG A 175 8.66 -1.36 -28.44
C ARG A 175 9.73 -0.98 -29.46
N CYS A 176 10.99 -1.37 -29.25
CA CYS A 176 12.06 -1.07 -30.19
C CYS A 176 11.89 -1.80 -31.51
N THR A 177 11.96 -1.04 -32.60
CA THR A 177 12.07 -1.57 -33.97
C THR A 177 13.40 -1.20 -34.63
N GLY A 178 14.35 -0.59 -33.89
CA GLY A 178 15.64 -0.10 -34.37
C GLY A 178 16.80 -0.32 -33.38
N SER A 179 17.98 0.27 -33.65
CA SER A 179 19.23 -0.05 -32.94
C SER A 179 19.38 0.55 -31.53
N GLU A 180 18.53 1.51 -31.13
CA GLU A 180 18.50 2.05 -29.76
C GLU A 180 17.06 2.46 -29.36
N PRO A 181 16.56 2.06 -28.18
CA PRO A 181 15.29 2.56 -27.63
C PRO A 181 15.32 4.05 -27.38
N ALA A 182 14.30 4.78 -27.85
CA ALA A 182 14.02 6.10 -27.31
C ALA A 182 13.54 5.91 -25.86
N LYS A 183 14.33 6.35 -24.88
CA LYS A 183 13.94 6.35 -23.46
C LYS A 183 12.63 7.11 -23.31
N SER A 184 11.55 6.39 -23.02
CA SER A 184 10.22 6.99 -22.95
C SER A 184 9.78 7.15 -21.50
N LEU A 185 8.92 8.13 -21.28
CA LEU A 185 8.07 8.15 -20.09
C LEU A 185 6.76 7.44 -20.44
N TYR A 186 6.23 6.71 -19.46
CA TYR A 186 4.94 6.06 -19.56
C TYR A 186 4.01 6.60 -18.49
N GLY A 187 2.73 6.68 -18.83
CA GLY A 187 1.69 7.10 -17.92
C GLY A 187 0.59 6.04 -17.84
N LEU A 188 0.07 5.80 -16.65
CA LEU A 188 -1.10 4.96 -16.42
C LEU A 188 -2.23 5.82 -15.87
N LEU A 189 -3.47 5.57 -16.27
CA LEU A 189 -4.65 5.96 -15.50
C LEU A 189 -5.43 4.71 -15.12
N SER A 190 -6.00 4.70 -13.92
CA SER A 190 -6.74 3.61 -13.32
C SER A 190 -8.23 3.68 -13.65
N GLY A 191 -8.84 2.51 -13.80
CA GLY A 191 -10.28 2.37 -14.00
C GLY A 191 -10.68 0.97 -14.40
N GLY A 192 -11.55 0.86 -15.39
CA GLY A 192 -12.05 -0.41 -15.89
C GLY A 192 -12.87 -0.22 -17.15
N LEU A 193 -13.23 -1.32 -17.80
CA LEU A 193 -14.05 -1.33 -19.02
C LEU A 193 -15.40 -2.00 -18.76
N ARG A 194 -16.42 -1.50 -19.46
CA ARG A 194 -17.75 -2.08 -19.54
C ARG A 194 -18.00 -2.71 -20.92
N GLY A 195 -18.95 -3.63 -20.99
CA GLY A 195 -19.41 -4.24 -22.24
C GLY A 195 -18.77 -5.59 -22.52
N SER A 196 -18.44 -5.85 -23.79
CA SER A 196 -17.96 -7.17 -24.26
C SER A 196 -16.57 -7.54 -23.74
N VAL A 197 -15.74 -6.57 -23.42
CA VAL A 197 -14.42 -6.74 -22.80
C VAL A 197 -14.43 -5.99 -21.47
N SER A 198 -15.12 -6.56 -20.48
CA SER A 198 -15.29 -5.95 -19.16
C SER A 198 -14.17 -6.33 -18.18
N GLY A 199 -14.05 -5.55 -17.11
CA GLY A 199 -13.13 -5.80 -16.01
C GLY A 199 -12.21 -4.60 -15.71
N PRO A 200 -11.41 -4.70 -14.64
CA PRO A 200 -10.53 -3.63 -14.20
C PRO A 200 -9.38 -3.39 -15.19
N ARG A 201 -8.98 -2.12 -15.39
CA ARG A 201 -7.95 -1.71 -16.35
C ARG A 201 -7.11 -0.55 -15.84
N LEU A 202 -5.86 -0.55 -16.27
CA LEU A 202 -4.98 0.58 -16.37
C LEU A 202 -4.86 0.98 -17.85
N PHE A 203 -5.07 2.25 -18.14
CA PHE A 203 -4.94 2.84 -19.46
C PHE A 203 -3.51 3.36 -19.63
N LEU A 204 -2.73 2.68 -20.46
CA LEU A 204 -1.31 2.96 -20.70
C LEU A 204 -1.14 4.01 -21.83
N PHE A 205 -0.30 4.99 -21.56
CA PHE A 205 0.10 6.05 -22.48
C PHE A 205 1.63 6.12 -22.58
N SER A 206 2.15 6.53 -23.74
CA SER A 206 3.50 7.09 -23.83
C SER A 206 3.44 8.61 -23.68
N ILE A 207 4.45 9.18 -23.02
CA ILE A 207 4.60 10.60 -22.74
C ILE A 207 5.86 11.10 -23.44
N ASP A 208 5.78 12.25 -24.11
CA ASP A 208 6.95 12.93 -24.66
C ASP A 208 7.83 13.49 -23.52
N PRO A 209 9.07 13.01 -23.31
CA PRO A 209 9.91 13.50 -22.23
C PRO A 209 10.28 14.98 -22.38
N SER A 210 10.23 15.53 -23.59
CA SER A 210 10.51 16.95 -23.86
C SER A 210 9.30 17.85 -23.63
N ASP A 211 8.10 17.28 -23.53
CA ASP A 211 6.84 18.00 -23.36
C ASP A 211 5.84 17.12 -22.59
N LEU A 212 5.84 17.28 -21.27
CA LEU A 212 5.07 16.46 -20.34
C LEU A 212 3.54 16.57 -20.51
N THR A 213 3.06 17.50 -21.34
CA THR A 213 1.63 17.62 -21.69
C THR A 213 1.23 16.77 -22.90
N LYS A 214 2.16 16.03 -23.53
CA LYS A 214 1.85 15.19 -24.70
C LYS A 214 1.77 13.73 -24.34
N TRP A 215 0.54 13.23 -24.23
CA TRP A 215 0.22 11.84 -23.90
C TRP A 215 -0.43 11.14 -25.08
N SER A 216 0.11 9.99 -25.48
CA SER A 216 -0.42 9.17 -26.58
C SER A 216 -0.87 7.81 -26.06
N PHE A 217 -2.16 7.50 -26.22
CA PHE A 217 -2.73 6.24 -25.76
C PHE A 217 -2.10 5.05 -26.49
N ILE A 218 -1.70 4.03 -25.74
CA ILE A 218 -1.13 2.78 -26.26
C ILE A 218 -2.19 1.69 -26.21
N ARG A 219 -2.66 1.33 -25.01
CA ARG A 219 -3.64 0.27 -24.78
C ARG A 219 -4.19 0.29 -23.35
N ALA A 220 -5.28 -0.44 -23.13
CA ALA A 220 -5.67 -0.86 -21.78
C ALA A 220 -4.98 -2.19 -21.42
N LEU A 221 -4.58 -2.35 -20.17
CA LEU A 221 -4.01 -3.57 -19.57
C LEU A 221 -4.38 -3.61 -18.08
N PRO A 222 -4.42 -4.76 -17.39
CA PRO A 222 -4.20 -6.10 -17.90
C PRO A 222 -5.44 -6.65 -18.62
N ASP A 223 -5.26 -7.67 -19.46
CA ASP A 223 -6.38 -8.34 -20.15
C ASP A 223 -7.07 -9.35 -19.22
N LEU A 224 -7.70 -8.85 -18.16
CA LEU A 224 -8.34 -9.67 -17.12
C LEU A 224 -9.87 -9.63 -17.21
N PRO A 225 -10.55 -10.76 -16.92
CA PRO A 225 -11.99 -10.77 -16.73
C PRO A 225 -12.37 -10.04 -15.42
N PRO A 226 -13.62 -9.57 -15.31
CA PRO A 226 -14.12 -8.97 -14.08
C PRO A 226 -14.10 -9.97 -12.92
N SER A 227 -13.79 -9.48 -11.72
CA SER A 227 -13.80 -10.23 -10.46
C SER A 227 -12.96 -11.51 -10.50
N MET A 228 -11.86 -11.50 -11.27
CA MET A 228 -10.86 -12.56 -11.21
C MET A 228 -10.30 -12.61 -9.78
N ASP A 229 -10.30 -13.79 -9.18
CA ASP A 229 -9.72 -14.05 -7.87
C ASP A 229 -8.35 -14.71 -8.05
N ILE A 230 -7.30 -14.08 -7.52
CA ILE A 230 -5.94 -14.62 -7.51
C ILE A 230 -5.45 -14.70 -6.07
N LEU A 231 -5.46 -15.90 -5.49
CA LEU A 231 -5.03 -16.17 -4.10
C LEU A 231 -5.76 -15.29 -3.06
N GLY A 232 -7.07 -15.07 -3.25
CA GLY A 232 -7.88 -14.24 -2.36
C GLY A 232 -7.84 -12.75 -2.70
N ALA A 233 -7.09 -12.33 -3.72
CA ALA A 233 -7.22 -11.01 -4.32
C ALA A 233 -8.32 -11.03 -5.38
N ASP A 234 -9.55 -10.67 -4.98
CA ASP A 234 -10.62 -10.33 -5.91
C ASP A 234 -10.32 -8.99 -6.58
N LEU A 235 -9.98 -9.03 -7.88
CA LEU A 235 -9.58 -7.86 -8.65
C LEU A 235 -10.76 -6.96 -9.02
N GLY A 236 -11.98 -7.34 -8.68
CA GLY A 236 -13.15 -6.48 -8.77
C GLY A 236 -13.49 -6.06 -10.20
N LEU A 237 -14.07 -4.87 -10.33
CA LEU A 237 -14.57 -4.31 -11.59
C LEU A 237 -13.80 -3.07 -12.04
N ASN A 238 -13.12 -2.40 -11.11
CA ASN A 238 -12.45 -1.13 -11.32
C ASN A 238 -11.15 -1.09 -10.51
N PHE A 239 -10.07 -0.61 -11.14
CA PHE A 239 -8.82 -0.29 -10.46
C PHE A 239 -8.76 1.18 -10.05
N GLU A 240 -8.09 1.42 -8.93
CA GLU A 240 -7.72 2.72 -8.38
C GLU A 240 -6.24 2.71 -7.98
N CYS A 241 -5.59 3.87 -7.96
CA CYS A 241 -4.18 4.02 -7.54
C CYS A 241 -3.22 3.02 -8.20
N GLY A 242 -3.47 2.72 -9.48
CA GLY A 242 -2.76 1.71 -10.25
C GLY A 242 -1.35 2.14 -10.63
N SER A 243 -0.38 1.24 -10.43
CA SER A 243 1.01 1.45 -10.80
C SER A 243 1.64 0.20 -11.39
N VAL A 244 2.70 0.38 -12.18
CA VAL A 244 3.58 -0.71 -12.60
C VAL A 244 4.96 -0.48 -11.98
N VAL A 245 5.48 -1.53 -11.33
CA VAL A 245 6.80 -1.51 -10.71
C VAL A 245 7.64 -2.68 -11.20
N THR A 246 8.87 -2.39 -11.61
CA THR A 246 9.90 -3.41 -11.79
C THR A 246 10.60 -3.62 -10.45
N LEU A 247 10.53 -4.84 -9.94
CA LEU A 247 11.15 -5.25 -8.68
C LEU A 247 12.31 -6.20 -8.95
N THR A 248 13.41 -5.95 -8.24
CA THR A 248 14.67 -6.68 -8.35
C THR A 248 14.87 -7.57 -7.12
N ASP A 249 15.53 -8.70 -7.31
CA ASP A 249 15.93 -9.61 -6.23
C ASP A 249 16.95 -8.94 -5.30
N ILE A 250 16.57 -8.75 -4.03
CA ILE A 250 17.41 -8.08 -3.01
C ILE A 250 18.56 -8.96 -2.52
N ASN A 251 18.47 -10.29 -2.66
CA ASN A 251 19.48 -11.24 -2.20
C ASN A 251 20.61 -11.44 -3.22
N ALA A 252 20.50 -10.84 -4.41
CA ALA A 252 21.57 -10.84 -5.41
C ALA A 252 22.77 -9.94 -5.02
N ALA A 253 22.56 -8.96 -4.12
CA ALA A 253 23.59 -8.07 -3.61
C ALA A 253 24.54 -8.81 -2.65
N GLY A 254 25.49 -9.55 -3.22
CA GLY A 254 26.50 -10.32 -2.48
C GLY A 254 27.09 -11.51 -3.26
N GLY A 255 26.57 -11.83 -4.45
CA GLY A 255 27.04 -12.95 -5.27
C GLY A 255 27.32 -12.58 -6.72
N SER A 256 28.11 -13.42 -7.41
CA SER A 256 28.51 -13.35 -8.83
C SER A 256 27.35 -13.52 -9.84
N ARG A 257 26.10 -13.21 -9.48
CA ARG A 257 24.91 -13.51 -10.29
C ARG A 257 24.15 -12.24 -10.67
N VAL A 258 23.56 -12.24 -11.86
CA VAL A 258 22.67 -11.17 -12.34
C VAL A 258 21.36 -11.24 -11.53
N ALA A 259 20.94 -10.12 -10.96
CA ALA A 259 19.70 -10.04 -10.18
C ALA A 259 18.48 -10.27 -11.09
N ALA A 260 17.54 -11.12 -10.66
CA ALA A 260 16.29 -11.30 -11.38
C ALA A 260 15.41 -10.06 -11.24
N GLU A 261 14.70 -9.70 -12.31
CA GLU A 261 13.76 -8.58 -12.34
C GLU A 261 12.41 -9.03 -12.89
N ARG A 262 11.33 -8.55 -12.28
CA ARG A 262 9.95 -8.82 -12.67
C ARG A 262 9.11 -7.55 -12.60
N ASP A 263 8.19 -7.41 -13.54
CA ASP A 263 7.19 -6.34 -13.54
C ASP A 263 5.93 -6.80 -12.80
N PHE A 264 5.40 -5.91 -11.96
CA PHE A 264 4.17 -6.11 -11.20
C PHE A 264 3.24 -4.93 -11.42
N ILE A 265 1.94 -5.21 -11.59
CA ILE A 265 0.88 -4.24 -11.37
C ILE A 265 0.56 -4.22 -9.89
N LEU A 266 0.45 -3.02 -9.31
CA LEU A 266 -0.19 -2.78 -8.02
C LEU A 266 -1.47 -1.99 -8.26
N ALA A 267 -2.56 -2.33 -7.58
CA ALA A 267 -3.80 -1.56 -7.70
C ALA A 267 -4.71 -1.74 -6.47
N GLY A 268 -5.44 -0.67 -6.13
CA GLY A 268 -6.68 -0.79 -5.39
C GLY A 268 -7.76 -1.39 -6.29
N CYS A 269 -8.55 -2.33 -5.77
CA CYS A 269 -9.62 -3.00 -6.49
C CYS A 269 -10.97 -2.66 -5.85
N GLU A 270 -11.92 -2.12 -6.63
CA GLU A 270 -13.30 -1.85 -6.23
C GLU A 270 -14.28 -2.84 -6.89
N GLY A 271 -15.47 -3.01 -6.30
CA GLY A 271 -16.45 -3.97 -6.78
C GLY A 271 -16.07 -5.41 -6.47
N THR A 272 -15.30 -5.62 -5.40
CA THR A 272 -14.93 -6.93 -4.90
C THR A 272 -16.11 -7.57 -4.14
N LYS A 273 -16.03 -8.87 -3.92
CA LYS A 273 -16.89 -9.55 -2.94
C LYS A 273 -16.68 -8.94 -1.56
N VAL A 274 -17.75 -8.92 -0.77
CA VAL A 274 -17.69 -8.54 0.64
C VAL A 274 -16.83 -9.56 1.39
N ARG A 275 -15.71 -9.10 1.95
CA ARG A 275 -14.78 -9.92 2.74
C ARG A 275 -15.21 -10.06 4.20
N TYR A 276 -15.94 -9.06 4.70
CA TYR A 276 -16.28 -8.90 6.10
C TYR A 276 -17.80 -8.90 6.26
N PRO A 277 -18.44 -10.06 6.53
CA PRO A 277 -19.87 -10.09 6.79
C PRO A 277 -20.19 -9.27 8.04
N VAL A 278 -21.15 -8.35 7.94
CA VAL A 278 -21.55 -7.52 9.09
C VAL A 278 -22.35 -8.39 10.06
N PRO A 279 -21.98 -8.46 11.35
CA PRO A 279 -22.71 -9.27 12.32
C PRO A 279 -24.14 -8.75 12.61
N ASP A 280 -24.34 -7.45 12.47
CA ASP A 280 -25.55 -6.70 12.84
C ASP A 280 -25.66 -5.44 11.96
N GLU A 281 -26.87 -5.10 11.48
CA GLU A 281 -27.10 -3.90 10.65
C GLU A 281 -26.79 -2.57 11.36
N SER A 282 -26.70 -2.57 12.69
CA SER A 282 -26.32 -1.41 13.50
C SER A 282 -24.82 -1.14 13.57
N ILE A 283 -23.98 -2.06 13.07
CA ILE A 283 -22.53 -1.92 12.99
C ILE A 283 -22.15 -1.42 11.59
N PRO A 284 -21.24 -0.43 11.46
CA PRO A 284 -20.84 0.07 10.15
C PRO A 284 -20.21 -1.05 9.30
N PRO A 285 -20.69 -1.26 8.06
CA PRO A 285 -20.04 -2.17 7.14
C PRO A 285 -18.74 -1.57 6.63
N ARG A 286 -17.73 -2.42 6.45
CA ARG A 286 -16.56 -2.04 5.66
C ARG A 286 -16.88 -1.98 4.18
N VAL A 287 -16.28 -1.02 3.48
CA VAL A 287 -16.37 -0.95 2.02
C VAL A 287 -15.69 -2.18 1.42
N ALA A 288 -16.35 -2.82 0.44
CA ALA A 288 -15.79 -3.97 -0.25
C ALA A 288 -14.72 -3.52 -1.27
N ARG A 289 -13.46 -3.60 -0.83
CA ARG A 289 -12.27 -3.24 -1.60
C ARG A 289 -11.04 -4.03 -1.13
N CYS A 290 -9.98 -4.04 -1.92
CA CYS A 290 -8.68 -4.55 -1.48
C CYS A 290 -7.51 -3.96 -2.29
N ALA A 291 -6.30 -3.95 -1.72
CA ALA A 291 -5.07 -3.62 -2.44
C ALA A 291 -4.39 -4.91 -2.91
N ALA A 292 -4.14 -5.03 -4.23
CA ALA A 292 -3.64 -6.24 -4.86
C ALA A 292 -2.37 -6.00 -5.67
N TRP A 293 -1.62 -7.07 -5.91
CA TRP A 293 -0.54 -7.13 -6.87
C TRP A 293 -0.74 -8.27 -7.87
N VAL A 294 -0.30 -8.06 -9.11
CA VAL A 294 -0.33 -9.06 -10.20
C VAL A 294 1.00 -9.02 -10.94
N ARG A 295 1.64 -10.18 -11.12
CA ARG A 295 2.92 -10.28 -11.84
C ARG A 295 2.68 -10.40 -13.35
N ALA A 296 3.58 -9.81 -14.15
CA ALA A 296 3.65 -10.07 -15.58
C ALA A 296 3.90 -11.54 -15.90
N SER A 297 3.30 -12.02 -16.99
CA SER A 297 3.40 -13.43 -17.40
C SER A 297 4.61 -13.74 -18.26
N ASN A 298 5.25 -12.72 -18.85
CA ASN A 298 6.48 -12.89 -19.59
C ASN A 298 7.55 -11.84 -19.24
N ASP A 299 8.80 -12.23 -19.47
CA ASP A 299 9.97 -11.38 -19.28
C ASP A 299 10.05 -10.23 -20.32
N ALA A 300 9.13 -10.11 -21.27
CA ALA A 300 9.14 -9.00 -22.22
C ALA A 300 8.36 -7.77 -21.72
N GLY A 301 7.73 -7.82 -20.54
CA GLY A 301 6.98 -6.70 -19.95
C GLY A 301 5.67 -6.33 -20.68
N LEU A 302 5.39 -6.95 -21.84
CA LEU A 302 4.25 -6.62 -22.69
C LEU A 302 2.94 -7.32 -22.29
N VAL A 303 3.01 -8.39 -21.49
CA VAL A 303 1.83 -9.19 -21.13
C VAL A 303 1.65 -9.20 -19.62
N LEU A 304 0.68 -8.41 -19.20
CA LEU A 304 0.11 -8.39 -17.86
C LEU A 304 -1.29 -9.00 -18.01
N ASP A 305 -1.43 -10.32 -17.84
CA ASP A 305 -2.68 -11.06 -18.05
C ASP A 305 -3.07 -11.94 -16.85
N GLY A 306 -2.41 -11.74 -15.71
CA GLY A 306 -2.66 -12.48 -14.47
C GLY A 306 -2.07 -13.89 -14.42
N SER A 307 -1.60 -14.45 -15.53
CA SER A 307 -1.00 -15.80 -15.52
C SER A 307 0.37 -15.85 -14.84
N GLY A 308 0.98 -14.69 -14.59
CA GLY A 308 2.15 -14.55 -13.71
C GLY A 308 1.83 -14.78 -12.23
N GLY A 309 0.56 -14.92 -11.82
CA GLY A 309 0.19 -14.99 -10.42
C GLY A 309 -0.01 -13.60 -9.79
N GLY A 310 -0.52 -13.59 -8.56
CA GLY A 310 -0.98 -12.38 -7.89
C GLY A 310 -1.36 -12.66 -6.45
N GLY A 311 -1.72 -11.61 -5.72
CA GLY A 311 -2.11 -11.70 -4.33
C GLY A 311 -2.44 -10.33 -3.75
N LEU A 312 -2.56 -10.27 -2.43
CA LEU A 312 -2.86 -9.04 -1.70
C LEU A 312 -1.58 -8.33 -1.29
N LEU A 313 -1.60 -6.99 -1.35
CA LEU A 313 -0.59 -6.14 -0.72
C LEU A 313 -0.77 -6.09 0.80
N ASP A 314 -2.00 -6.22 1.24
CA ASP A 314 -2.40 -6.26 2.64
C ASP A 314 -3.67 -7.11 2.77
N TYR A 315 -3.69 -8.03 3.74
CA TYR A 315 -4.85 -8.89 3.99
C TYR A 315 -5.94 -8.20 4.82
N GLY A 316 -5.66 -7.03 5.38
CA GLY A 316 -6.59 -6.22 6.15
C GLY A 316 -7.09 -5.02 5.36
N VAL A 317 -7.11 -3.84 5.99
CA VAL A 317 -7.83 -2.66 5.48
C VAL A 317 -7.03 -1.76 4.55
N LEU A 318 -5.73 -1.97 4.38
CA LEU A 318 -4.90 -1.04 3.59
C LEU A 318 -5.38 -0.95 2.14
N TYR A 319 -5.46 0.28 1.65
CA TYR A 319 -5.91 0.63 0.30
C TYR A 319 -5.04 1.74 -0.31
N ALA A 320 -5.36 2.15 -1.56
CA ALA A 320 -4.73 3.28 -2.25
C ALA A 320 -3.19 3.26 -2.19
N ALA A 321 -2.60 2.17 -2.65
CA ALA A 321 -1.17 1.93 -2.53
C ALA A 321 -0.37 2.81 -3.52
N ALA A 322 0.61 3.57 -3.04
CA ALA A 322 1.40 4.50 -3.84
C ALA A 322 2.92 4.23 -3.71
N PRO A 323 3.55 3.59 -4.70
CA PRO A 323 4.98 3.33 -4.69
C PRO A 323 5.81 4.51 -5.19
N PHE A 324 7.05 4.61 -4.73
CA PHE A 324 8.08 5.45 -5.33
C PHE A 324 9.47 4.79 -5.23
N LYS A 325 10.40 5.23 -6.08
CA LYS A 325 11.80 4.79 -6.03
C LYS A 325 12.57 5.65 -5.04
N HIS A 326 13.15 4.99 -4.04
CA HIS A 326 14.02 5.61 -3.05
C HIS A 326 15.46 5.75 -3.61
N PRO A 327 16.25 6.72 -3.14
CA PRO A 327 17.58 7.03 -3.71
C PRO A 327 18.59 5.89 -3.71
N ASP A 328 18.49 4.96 -2.74
CA ASP A 328 19.35 3.77 -2.68
C ASP A 328 18.90 2.62 -3.61
N GLY A 329 17.87 2.84 -4.43
CA GLY A 329 17.35 1.89 -5.39
C GLY A 329 16.18 1.04 -4.90
N ARG A 330 15.86 1.05 -3.59
CA ARG A 330 14.69 0.31 -3.09
C ARG A 330 13.38 0.95 -3.58
N THR A 331 12.31 0.16 -3.71
CA THR A 331 10.96 0.69 -3.94
C THR A 331 10.25 0.78 -2.59
N VAL A 332 9.78 1.99 -2.24
CA VAL A 332 9.01 2.23 -1.02
C VAL A 332 7.54 2.44 -1.38
N LEU A 333 6.65 1.89 -0.57
CA LEU A 333 5.20 1.91 -0.75
C LEU A 333 4.52 2.54 0.46
N TRP A 334 3.65 3.51 0.19
CA TRP A 334 2.67 4.03 1.15
C TRP A 334 1.28 3.48 0.84
N GLY A 335 0.38 3.48 1.82
CA GLY A 335 -1.02 3.13 1.61
C GLY A 335 -1.91 3.72 2.69
N TRP A 336 -3.19 3.89 2.38
CA TRP A 336 -4.19 4.44 3.29
C TRP A 336 -4.85 3.35 4.13
N LEU A 337 -4.99 3.62 5.43
CA LEU A 337 -5.79 2.85 6.36
C LEU A 337 -7.13 3.57 6.57
N PRO A 338 -8.22 3.12 5.92
CA PRO A 338 -9.55 3.68 6.12
C PRO A 338 -10.09 3.31 7.49
N GLU A 339 -10.89 4.20 8.08
CA GLU A 339 -11.47 4.03 9.41
C GLU A 339 -12.97 3.67 9.35
N ASP A 340 -13.28 2.64 8.55
CA ASP A 340 -14.65 2.19 8.28
C ASP A 340 -15.32 1.49 9.50
N ASP A 341 -14.55 1.19 10.55
CA ASP A 341 -14.99 0.35 11.68
C ASP A 341 -15.75 1.12 12.79
N VAL A 342 -15.83 2.45 12.69
CA VAL A 342 -16.51 3.31 13.67
C VAL A 342 -17.67 4.07 13.02
N PRO A 343 -18.74 4.37 13.77
CA PRO A 343 -19.85 5.15 13.23
C PRO A 343 -19.41 6.59 12.91
N ASP A 344 -20.10 7.22 11.95
CA ASP A 344 -19.87 8.62 11.53
C ASP A 344 -19.87 9.60 12.72
N SER A 345 -20.73 9.37 13.73
CA SER A 345 -20.77 10.20 14.94
C SER A 345 -19.46 10.19 15.73
N GLU A 346 -18.71 9.07 15.72
CA GLU A 346 -17.41 9.00 16.37
C GLU A 346 -16.31 9.63 15.53
N GLN A 347 -16.37 9.48 14.21
CA GLN A 347 -15.48 10.22 13.29
C GLN A 347 -15.65 11.74 13.48
N ALA A 348 -16.88 12.21 13.54
CA ALA A 348 -17.22 13.61 13.81
C ALA A 348 -16.70 14.08 15.18
N ARG A 349 -16.83 13.26 16.23
CA ARG A 349 -16.37 13.60 17.58
C ARG A 349 -14.85 13.74 17.66
N LYS A 350 -14.10 12.84 16.99
CA LYS A 350 -12.63 12.87 16.98
C LYS A 350 -12.08 14.01 16.11
N GLY A 351 -12.82 14.40 15.07
CA GLY A 351 -12.42 15.47 14.16
C GLY A 351 -11.30 15.09 13.19
N TRP A 352 -10.98 13.80 13.08
CA TRP A 352 -10.03 13.25 12.11
C TRP A 352 -10.46 11.85 11.68
N VAL A 353 -10.12 11.45 10.44
CA VAL A 353 -10.47 10.13 9.88
C VAL A 353 -9.36 9.62 8.98
N GLY A 354 -8.96 8.37 9.23
CA GLY A 354 -7.95 7.66 8.46
C GLY A 354 -6.51 8.08 8.80
N CYS A 355 -5.56 7.25 8.39
CA CYS A 355 -4.12 7.53 8.44
C CYS A 355 -3.41 6.73 7.34
N PHE A 356 -2.10 6.88 7.19
CA PHE A 356 -1.31 5.97 6.36
C PHE A 356 -0.73 4.83 7.18
N GLY A 357 -0.62 3.66 6.55
CA GLY A 357 0.17 2.57 7.10
C GLY A 357 1.66 2.91 7.11
N VAL A 358 2.44 2.12 7.85
CA VAL A 358 3.89 2.26 7.90
C VAL A 358 4.50 2.15 6.48
N PRO A 359 5.55 2.92 6.16
CA PRO A 359 6.20 2.80 4.85
C PRO A 359 6.78 1.39 4.67
N ARG A 360 6.51 0.79 3.51
CA ARG A 360 6.90 -0.60 3.21
C ARG A 360 7.94 -0.62 2.10
N GLN A 361 8.98 -1.43 2.24
CA GLN A 361 9.80 -1.82 1.10
C GLN A 361 9.11 -2.96 0.35
N ILE A 362 8.94 -2.80 -0.97
CA ILE A 362 8.51 -3.87 -1.88
C ILE A 362 9.66 -4.31 -2.77
N PHE A 363 9.76 -5.61 -3.03
CA PHE A 363 10.89 -6.20 -3.74
C PHE A 363 10.55 -7.57 -4.33
N LEU A 364 11.45 -8.16 -5.12
CA LEU A 364 11.31 -9.55 -5.58
C LEU A 364 11.89 -10.47 -4.50
N ALA A 365 11.04 -11.18 -3.78
CA ALA A 365 11.48 -12.14 -2.77
C ALA A 365 11.88 -13.46 -3.44
N ARG A 366 13.10 -13.92 -3.17
CA ARG A 366 13.66 -15.18 -3.66
C ARG A 366 13.95 -16.12 -2.51
N TYR A 367 13.49 -17.37 -2.63
CA TYR A 367 13.74 -18.46 -1.70
C TYR A 367 14.41 -19.61 -2.45
N ASP A 368 15.70 -19.82 -2.19
CA ASP A 368 16.45 -20.95 -2.75
C ASP A 368 16.27 -22.20 -1.88
N SER A 369 16.45 -23.39 -2.47
CA SER A 369 16.38 -24.67 -1.76
C SER A 369 15.02 -24.98 -1.14
N VAL A 370 13.92 -24.55 -1.74
CA VAL A 370 12.58 -24.98 -1.33
C VAL A 370 12.41 -26.46 -1.65
N ALA A 371 11.88 -27.24 -0.71
CA ALA A 371 11.67 -28.68 -0.87
C ALA A 371 10.70 -28.95 -2.06
N PRO A 372 10.96 -29.99 -2.88
CA PRO A 372 10.17 -30.25 -4.10
C PRO A 372 8.66 -30.37 -3.86
N ALA A 373 8.24 -30.96 -2.74
CA ALA A 373 6.82 -31.08 -2.40
C ALA A 373 6.16 -29.71 -2.12
N THR A 374 6.88 -28.80 -1.45
CA THR A 374 6.41 -27.43 -1.18
C THR A 374 6.41 -26.60 -2.46
N ALA A 375 7.47 -26.69 -3.26
CA ALA A 375 7.59 -26.06 -4.56
C ALA A 375 6.48 -26.51 -5.53
N GLY A 376 6.17 -27.81 -5.58
CA GLY A 376 5.06 -28.35 -6.35
C GLY A 376 3.71 -27.75 -5.97
N ARG A 377 3.41 -27.62 -4.67
CA ARG A 377 2.18 -26.96 -4.18
C ARG A 377 2.14 -25.49 -4.59
N LEU A 378 3.23 -24.75 -4.40
CA LEU A 378 3.30 -23.32 -4.76
C LEU A 378 3.11 -23.11 -6.28
N ARG A 379 3.66 -24.00 -7.11
CA ARG A 379 3.45 -23.97 -8.56
C ARG A 379 1.97 -24.08 -8.92
N THR A 380 1.21 -24.94 -8.24
CA THR A 380 -0.25 -25.06 -8.47
C THR A 380 -1.03 -23.81 -8.05
N LEU A 381 -0.45 -22.98 -7.18
CA LEU A 381 -1.00 -21.71 -6.73
C LEU A 381 -0.54 -20.52 -7.59
N GLY A 382 0.21 -20.76 -8.67
CA GLY A 382 0.65 -19.72 -9.60
C GLY A 382 1.95 -19.00 -9.21
N PHE A 383 2.67 -19.50 -8.20
CA PHE A 383 3.99 -18.95 -7.85
C PHE A 383 5.04 -19.30 -8.93
N GLU A 384 6.03 -18.43 -9.08
CA GLU A 384 7.19 -18.70 -9.92
C GLU A 384 8.10 -19.73 -9.26
N VAL A 385 8.26 -20.89 -9.87
CA VAL A 385 9.07 -21.99 -9.33
C VAL A 385 10.03 -22.51 -10.39
N GLU A 386 11.33 -22.44 -10.12
CA GLU A 386 12.41 -22.98 -10.94
C GLU A 386 13.00 -24.22 -10.25
N GLU A 387 12.93 -25.38 -10.90
CA GLU A 387 13.49 -26.62 -10.36
C GLU A 387 15.01 -26.58 -10.39
N THR A 388 15.65 -27.09 -9.34
CA THR A 388 17.11 -27.19 -9.22
C THR A 388 17.52 -28.62 -8.86
N ALA A 389 18.82 -28.93 -8.89
CA ALA A 389 19.31 -30.28 -8.60
C ALA A 389 18.99 -30.76 -7.17
N THR A 390 18.82 -29.85 -6.21
CA THR A 390 18.67 -30.17 -4.78
C THR A 390 17.35 -29.68 -4.17
N GLY A 391 16.41 -29.18 -4.99
CA GLY A 391 15.17 -28.57 -4.54
C GLY A 391 14.62 -27.63 -5.61
N ALA A 392 14.06 -26.50 -5.22
CA ALA A 392 13.61 -25.47 -6.16
C ALA A 392 13.94 -24.06 -5.66
N THR A 393 13.98 -23.11 -6.59
CA THR A 393 13.93 -21.67 -6.31
C THR A 393 12.48 -21.20 -6.46
N VAL A 394 11.99 -20.42 -5.50
CA VAL A 394 10.70 -19.74 -5.60
C VAL A 394 10.90 -18.23 -5.61
N ASN A 395 10.34 -17.55 -6.61
CA ASN A 395 10.28 -16.09 -6.67
C ASN A 395 8.84 -15.62 -6.41
N THR A 396 8.66 -14.59 -5.60
CA THR A 396 7.35 -14.01 -5.28
C THR A 396 7.45 -12.53 -4.92
N PHE A 397 6.30 -11.87 -4.72
CA PHE A 397 6.25 -10.50 -4.24
C PHE A 397 6.70 -10.43 -2.77
N GLY A 398 7.76 -9.65 -2.52
CA GLY A 398 8.25 -9.37 -1.18
C GLY A 398 7.68 -8.05 -0.67
N ILE A 399 7.25 -8.04 0.58
CA ILE A 399 6.77 -6.85 1.28
C ILE A 399 7.18 -6.88 2.74
N ARG A 400 7.78 -5.79 3.22
CA ARG A 400 8.20 -5.63 4.61
C ARG A 400 8.14 -4.16 5.03
N PRO A 401 8.00 -3.82 6.32
CA PRO A 401 8.30 -2.48 6.81
C PRO A 401 9.74 -2.08 6.43
N LEU A 402 10.03 -0.78 6.35
CA LEU A 402 11.41 -0.30 6.16
C LEU A 402 12.37 -0.94 7.18
N THR A 403 13.56 -1.34 6.73
CA THR A 403 14.56 -2.11 7.52
C THR A 403 15.07 -1.39 8.77
N GLU A 404 14.92 -0.07 8.77
CA GLU A 404 15.18 0.83 9.89
C GLU A 404 14.22 0.56 11.07
N LEU A 405 13.14 -0.19 10.84
CA LEU A 405 12.18 -0.71 11.82
C LEU A 405 12.47 -2.20 12.08
N THR A 406 13.01 -2.53 13.26
CA THR A 406 13.42 -3.90 13.63
C THR A 406 12.42 -4.57 14.58
N CYS A 407 12.09 -5.87 14.37
CA CYS A 407 11.31 -6.72 15.29
C CYS A 407 11.16 -8.21 14.88
N THR A 408 10.79 -9.13 15.80
CA THR A 408 10.48 -10.58 15.61
C THR A 408 9.20 -11.14 16.44
N GLU A 409 8.73 -12.38 16.18
CA GLU A 409 7.77 -13.50 16.55
C GLU A 409 6.70 -13.68 17.74
N ALA A 410 6.22 -14.94 17.86
CA ALA A 410 5.10 -15.62 18.56
C ALA A 410 3.69 -15.01 18.60
N ALA A 411 2.73 -15.82 19.06
CA ALA A 411 1.31 -15.50 19.09
C ALA A 411 1.02 -14.53 20.24
N ILE A 412 0.63 -13.31 19.86
CA ILE A 412 0.57 -12.18 20.78
C ILE A 412 -0.87 -11.86 21.09
N ILE A 413 -1.20 -11.81 22.38
CA ILE A 413 -2.36 -11.10 22.87
C ILE A 413 -1.89 -9.70 23.20
N VAL A 414 -2.47 -8.71 22.53
CA VAL A 414 -2.10 -7.29 22.66
C VAL A 414 -3.30 -6.49 23.12
N ARG A 415 -3.01 -5.33 23.71
CA ARG A 415 -4.01 -4.36 24.18
C ARG A 415 -5.07 -5.00 25.07
N HIS A 416 -4.61 -5.79 26.04
CA HIS A 416 -5.50 -6.45 26.99
C HIS A 416 -5.53 -5.77 28.36
N ASN A 417 -6.67 -5.88 29.05
CA ASN A 417 -6.78 -5.57 30.48
C ASN A 417 -6.39 -6.78 31.35
N HIS A 418 -6.39 -6.61 32.67
CA HIS A 418 -5.87 -7.61 33.61
C HIS A 418 -6.59 -8.97 33.52
N ASP A 419 -7.90 -8.99 33.25
CA ASP A 419 -8.71 -10.20 33.16
C ASP A 419 -8.95 -10.70 31.72
N HIS A 420 -8.36 -10.02 30.73
CA HIS A 420 -8.49 -10.30 29.29
C HIS A 420 -9.93 -10.22 28.76
N SER A 421 -10.83 -9.52 29.47
CA SER A 421 -12.19 -9.24 28.98
C SER A 421 -12.15 -8.32 27.76
N ILE A 422 -11.16 -7.44 27.67
CA ILE A 422 -10.76 -6.73 26.46
C ILE A 422 -9.40 -7.27 26.04
N SER A 423 -9.27 -7.68 24.78
CA SER A 423 -8.03 -8.20 24.19
C SER A 423 -8.13 -8.30 22.67
N THR A 424 -7.00 -8.12 21.99
CA THR A 424 -6.82 -8.52 20.58
C THR A 424 -5.84 -9.68 20.52
N ARG A 425 -6.12 -10.73 19.73
CA ARG A 425 -5.23 -11.89 19.60
C ARG A 425 -4.74 -12.08 18.17
N ILE A 426 -3.43 -12.18 18.00
CA ILE A 426 -2.76 -12.56 16.76
C ILE A 426 -2.42 -14.04 16.85
N SER A 427 -2.81 -14.84 15.86
CA SER A 427 -2.55 -16.28 15.84
C SER A 427 -2.16 -16.78 14.46
N TYR A 428 -1.16 -17.66 14.40
CA TYR A 428 -0.87 -18.44 13.20
C TYR A 428 -1.49 -19.84 13.34
N ARG A 429 -2.15 -20.32 12.28
CA ARG A 429 -2.74 -21.66 12.23
C ARG A 429 -2.09 -22.47 11.10
N PRO A 430 -1.10 -23.33 11.42
CA PRO A 430 -0.32 -24.05 10.41
C PRO A 430 -1.14 -25.00 9.53
N LYS A 431 -2.19 -25.64 10.07
CA LYS A 431 -3.00 -26.61 9.32
C LYS A 431 -3.83 -25.93 8.24
N GLU A 432 -4.34 -24.76 8.54
CA GLU A 432 -5.16 -23.92 7.66
C GLU A 432 -4.31 -22.98 6.80
N SER A 433 -3.01 -22.85 7.10
CA SER A 433 -2.08 -21.92 6.44
C SER A 433 -2.60 -20.48 6.47
N GLU A 434 -2.94 -20.00 7.66
CA GLU A 434 -3.50 -18.66 7.86
C GLU A 434 -2.93 -17.96 9.10
N ILE A 435 -2.81 -16.63 9.02
CA ILE A 435 -2.64 -15.74 10.16
C ILE A 435 -3.98 -15.05 10.41
N ARG A 436 -4.40 -14.99 11.68
CA ARG A 436 -5.64 -14.32 12.10
C ARG A 436 -5.37 -13.22 13.12
N ILE A 437 -6.07 -12.10 12.99
CA ILE A 437 -6.23 -11.10 14.06
C ILE A 437 -7.67 -11.22 14.58
N ILE A 438 -7.82 -11.80 15.76
CA ILE A 438 -9.10 -12.00 16.42
C ILE A 438 -9.44 -10.74 17.20
N ARG A 439 -10.52 -10.08 16.80
CA ARG A 439 -10.90 -8.72 17.23
C ARG A 439 -12.20 -8.66 18.00
N SER A 440 -12.91 -9.78 18.15
CA SER A 440 -14.20 -9.86 18.87
C SER A 440 -14.22 -9.27 20.30
N ARG A 441 -13.07 -9.04 20.93
CA ARG A 441 -12.92 -8.38 22.25
C ARG A 441 -12.01 -7.16 22.21
N SER A 442 -11.78 -6.57 21.05
CA SER A 442 -10.83 -5.47 20.85
C SER A 442 -11.38 -4.09 21.23
N ALA A 443 -12.68 -3.98 21.53
CA ALA A 443 -13.34 -2.72 21.88
C ALA A 443 -14.34 -2.91 23.03
N ALA A 444 -14.52 -1.85 23.84
CA ALA A 444 -15.57 -1.80 24.87
C ALA A 444 -16.95 -1.41 24.26
N SER A 445 -16.94 -0.62 23.20
CA SER A 445 -18.16 -0.18 22.51
C SER A 445 -18.72 -1.27 21.60
N THR A 446 -20.03 -1.48 21.68
CA THR A 446 -20.76 -2.41 20.81
C THR A 446 -21.08 -1.83 19.43
N GLN A 447 -20.77 -0.56 19.19
CA GLN A 447 -21.00 0.13 17.90
C GLN A 447 -19.79 0.05 16.96
N VAL A 448 -18.70 -0.55 17.43
CA VAL A 448 -17.47 -0.74 16.66
C VAL A 448 -17.56 -2.06 15.90
N ASN A 449 -17.13 -2.06 14.65
CA ASN A 449 -16.94 -3.27 13.89
C ASN A 449 -15.69 -4.03 14.38
N THR A 450 -15.91 -5.18 15.01
CA THR A 450 -14.86 -6.03 15.58
C THR A 450 -14.67 -7.34 14.81
N CYS A 451 -15.00 -7.37 13.51
CA CYS A 451 -14.77 -8.55 12.67
C CYS A 451 -13.29 -8.95 12.65
N ASP A 452 -13.03 -10.26 12.74
CA ASP A 452 -11.68 -10.80 12.69
C ASP A 452 -11.05 -10.60 11.30
N GLU A 453 -9.74 -10.39 11.28
CA GLU A 453 -8.94 -10.42 10.04
C GLU A 453 -8.38 -11.81 9.81
N VAL A 454 -8.33 -12.24 8.55
CA VAL A 454 -7.76 -13.52 8.14
C VAL A 454 -6.93 -13.33 6.88
N GLY A 455 -5.67 -13.76 6.93
CA GLY A 455 -4.79 -13.76 5.77
C GLY A 455 -4.12 -15.11 5.55
N MET A 456 -4.05 -15.53 4.28
CA MET A 456 -3.39 -16.78 3.90
C MET A 456 -1.88 -16.64 4.04
N PHE A 457 -1.24 -17.59 4.71
CA PHE A 457 0.20 -17.60 4.92
C PHE A 457 0.72 -19.02 5.13
N THR A 458 1.67 -19.43 4.29
CA THR A 458 2.29 -20.75 4.34
C THR A 458 3.76 -20.62 4.73
N LEU A 459 4.20 -21.44 5.68
CA LEU A 459 5.61 -21.66 5.96
C LEU A 459 6.19 -22.63 4.93
N LEU A 460 7.33 -22.27 4.38
CA LEU A 460 8.08 -23.03 3.40
C LEU A 460 8.87 -24.14 4.10
N THR A 461 8.86 -25.33 3.48
CA THR A 461 9.81 -26.38 3.82
C THR A 461 11.06 -26.17 2.96
N MET A 462 12.20 -26.02 3.60
CA MET A 462 13.50 -25.74 3.01
C MET A 462 14.40 -26.97 3.12
N VAL A 463 15.29 -27.17 2.15
CA VAL A 463 16.35 -28.18 2.19
C VAL A 463 17.60 -27.51 2.76
N SER A 464 18.04 -27.97 3.94
CA SER A 464 19.22 -27.45 4.62
C SER A 464 20.51 -27.87 3.90
N ALA A 465 21.64 -27.28 4.30
CA ALA A 465 22.96 -27.59 3.72
C ALA A 465 23.37 -29.07 3.89
N THR A 466 22.79 -29.78 4.88
CA THR A 466 23.01 -31.21 5.11
C THR A 466 22.03 -32.10 4.31
N GLY A 467 21.14 -31.50 3.53
CA GLY A 467 20.12 -32.19 2.73
C GLY A 467 18.87 -32.59 3.52
N GLN A 468 18.67 -32.08 4.74
CA GLN A 468 17.47 -32.35 5.53
C GLN A 468 16.37 -31.34 5.22
N GLU A 469 15.12 -31.80 5.19
CA GLU A 469 13.96 -30.91 5.07
C GLU A 469 13.60 -30.31 6.43
N GLU A 470 13.57 -28.99 6.50
CA GLU A 470 13.27 -28.21 7.70
C GLU A 470 12.20 -27.16 7.39
N LEU A 471 11.24 -26.97 8.29
CA LEU A 471 10.25 -25.90 8.15
C LEU A 471 10.91 -24.56 8.49
N GLU A 472 10.68 -23.52 7.68
CA GLU A 472 11.18 -22.18 8.00
C GLU A 472 10.52 -21.66 9.31
N PRO A 473 11.23 -20.82 10.08
CA PRO A 473 10.65 -20.16 11.25
C PRO A 473 9.61 -19.10 10.86
N LEU A 474 8.60 -18.89 11.72
CA LEU A 474 7.60 -17.84 11.53
C LEU A 474 8.08 -16.51 12.11
N ARG A 475 8.48 -15.57 11.26
CA ARG A 475 8.93 -14.21 11.60
C ARG A 475 7.78 -13.19 11.59
N LEU A 476 7.22 -12.84 12.75
CA LEU A 476 6.21 -11.78 12.85
C LEU A 476 6.83 -10.42 13.21
N ARG A 477 6.30 -9.32 12.68
CA ARG A 477 6.54 -7.95 13.17
C ARG A 477 5.20 -7.30 13.42
N VAL A 478 4.99 -6.77 14.62
CA VAL A 478 3.72 -6.19 15.05
C VAL A 478 3.93 -4.74 15.47
N PHE A 479 3.23 -3.84 14.80
CA PHE A 479 3.22 -2.40 15.09
C PHE A 479 1.88 -2.04 15.70
N ILE A 480 1.91 -1.39 16.87
CA ILE A 480 0.73 -0.88 17.54
C ILE A 480 0.92 0.61 17.79
N ASP A 481 0.03 1.41 17.23
CA ASP A 481 0.03 2.85 17.42
C ASP A 481 -1.39 3.30 17.76
N HIS A 482 -1.63 3.42 19.06
CA HIS A 482 -2.98 3.57 19.61
C HIS A 482 -3.95 2.50 19.08
N ASP A 483 -4.89 2.90 18.23
CA ASP A 483 -5.90 2.02 17.69
C ASP A 483 -5.45 1.37 16.37
N VAL A 484 -4.28 1.69 15.81
CA VAL A 484 -3.76 1.04 14.59
C VAL A 484 -2.93 -0.19 14.95
N LEU A 485 -3.18 -1.30 14.26
CA LEU A 485 -2.43 -2.55 14.36
C LEU A 485 -1.99 -3.02 12.96
N GLU A 486 -0.68 -3.16 12.75
CA GLU A 486 -0.11 -3.76 11.53
C GLU A 486 0.73 -5.00 11.87
N VAL A 487 0.49 -6.10 11.15
CA VAL A 487 1.19 -7.38 11.31
C VAL A 487 1.85 -7.78 10.00
N PHE A 488 3.16 -8.04 10.04
CA PHE A 488 3.94 -8.53 8.90
C PHE A 488 4.51 -9.91 9.18
N ALA A 489 4.59 -10.79 8.17
CA ALA A 489 5.19 -12.12 8.31
C ALA A 489 6.17 -12.48 7.19
N ASN A 490 7.37 -12.96 7.57
CA ASN A 490 8.46 -13.46 6.71
C ASN A 490 8.69 -12.66 5.41
N ASP A 491 8.61 -11.33 5.48
CA ASP A 491 8.77 -10.41 4.34
C ASP A 491 7.89 -10.71 3.09
N ARG A 492 6.75 -11.40 3.27
CA ARG A 492 5.83 -11.75 2.16
C ARG A 492 4.35 -11.70 2.57
N PHE A 493 4.08 -11.05 3.71
CA PHE A 493 2.75 -10.93 4.29
C PHE A 493 2.66 -9.61 5.04
N ALA A 494 1.53 -8.93 4.88
CA ALA A 494 1.14 -7.76 5.64
C ALA A 494 -0.38 -7.79 5.90
N MET A 495 -0.80 -7.30 7.05
CA MET A 495 -2.21 -7.21 7.43
C MET A 495 -2.40 -6.07 8.43
N SER A 496 -3.22 -5.09 8.05
CA SER A 496 -3.46 -3.87 8.83
C SER A 496 -4.91 -3.79 9.29
N THR A 497 -5.16 -3.33 10.51
CA THR A 497 -6.51 -3.17 11.05
C THR A 497 -6.55 -2.14 12.18
N TRP A 498 -7.75 -1.78 12.62
CA TRP A 498 -7.99 -0.96 13.81
C TRP A 498 -8.40 -1.81 15.02
N ILE A 499 -7.98 -1.42 16.23
CA ILE A 499 -8.25 -2.07 17.51
C ILE A 499 -8.59 -1.02 18.58
N TYR A 500 -9.88 -0.71 18.73
CA TYR A 500 -10.38 0.39 19.56
C TYR A 500 -10.43 0.06 21.06
N SER A 501 -9.30 -0.38 21.60
CA SER A 501 -9.19 -0.78 23.00
C SER A 501 -9.07 0.44 23.92
N PRO A 502 -9.74 0.45 25.09
CA PRO A 502 -9.62 1.54 26.05
C PRO A 502 -8.17 1.87 26.45
N PRO A 503 -7.84 3.12 26.82
CA PRO A 503 -6.47 3.54 27.14
C PRO A 503 -5.78 2.74 28.25
N GLU A 504 -6.52 2.14 29.18
CA GLU A 504 -5.98 1.29 30.24
C GLU A 504 -5.53 -0.10 29.76
N CYS A 505 -5.95 -0.51 28.57
CA CYS A 505 -5.63 -1.81 27.98
C CYS A 505 -4.26 -1.78 27.30
N GLN A 506 -3.20 -1.77 28.10
CA GLN A 506 -1.80 -1.77 27.63
C GLN A 506 -1.11 -3.14 27.76
N GLY A 507 -1.82 -4.16 28.22
CA GLY A 507 -1.25 -5.48 28.43
C GLY A 507 -0.81 -6.15 27.14
N VAL A 508 0.34 -6.83 27.20
CA VAL A 508 0.84 -7.74 26.16
C VAL A 508 1.20 -9.07 26.81
N SER A 509 0.72 -10.17 26.24
CA SER A 509 1.00 -11.52 26.71
C SER A 509 1.14 -12.49 25.56
N LEU A 510 1.85 -13.58 25.79
CA LEU A 510 1.93 -14.70 24.86
C LEU A 510 0.92 -15.75 25.27
N ASP A 511 0.15 -16.24 24.29
CA ASP A 511 -0.72 -17.40 24.51
C ASP A 511 -0.30 -18.55 23.62
N TRP A 512 -0.13 -19.70 24.26
CA TRP A 512 0.51 -20.83 23.66
C TRP A 512 -0.29 -22.10 23.97
N ASN A 513 -1.17 -22.44 23.04
CA ASN A 513 -2.04 -23.61 23.14
C ASN A 513 -1.31 -24.86 22.59
N GLY A 514 -0.57 -25.65 23.40
CA GLY A 514 -0.47 -27.11 23.12
C GLY A 514 0.74 -28.01 23.49
N ASP A 515 1.95 -27.56 23.82
CA ASP A 515 3.18 -28.39 24.08
C ASP A 515 4.34 -27.71 24.93
N PRO A 516 4.38 -27.80 26.26
CA PRO A 516 5.22 -26.97 27.15
C PRO A 516 6.78 -27.01 26.99
N SER A 517 7.31 -27.50 25.86
CA SER A 517 8.73 -27.64 25.51
C SER A 517 9.42 -26.37 24.96
N LEU A 518 8.70 -25.32 24.57
CA LEU A 518 9.32 -24.05 24.13
C LEU A 518 9.55 -23.11 25.32
N ARG A 519 10.83 -22.89 25.66
CA ARG A 519 11.28 -22.07 26.80
C ARG A 519 11.79 -20.70 26.39
N THR A 520 11.46 -19.74 27.25
CA THR A 520 12.02 -18.40 27.52
C THR A 520 12.13 -17.41 26.37
N VAL A 521 11.32 -16.34 26.46
CA VAL A 521 11.51 -15.07 25.75
C VAL A 521 12.70 -14.36 26.39
N GLU A 522 13.74 -14.04 25.63
CA GLU A 522 14.65 -12.96 26.00
C GLU A 522 13.96 -11.64 25.65
N GLU A 523 13.68 -10.81 26.66
CA GLU A 523 13.17 -9.44 26.50
C GLU A 523 14.10 -8.64 25.57
N ALA A 524 13.69 -8.42 24.32
CA ALA A 524 14.22 -7.32 23.53
C ALA A 524 13.48 -6.05 23.98
N GLY A 525 14.22 -5.17 24.66
CA GLY A 525 13.68 -4.08 25.46
C GLY A 525 12.78 -3.08 24.72
N ARG A 526 11.79 -2.57 25.47
CA ARG A 526 10.97 -1.39 25.16
C ARG A 526 11.89 -0.21 24.79
N ARG A 527 11.91 0.25 23.53
CA ARG A 527 12.66 1.45 23.15
C ARG A 527 11.75 2.67 23.18
N GLN A 528 12.16 3.70 23.93
CA GLN A 528 11.52 5.00 23.86
C GLN A 528 12.01 5.76 22.61
N PRO A 529 11.17 6.58 21.95
CA PRO A 529 11.58 7.39 20.79
C PRO A 529 12.75 8.35 21.04
N THR A 530 13.09 8.62 22.30
CA THR A 530 14.14 9.54 22.73
C THR A 530 15.56 9.08 22.40
N ASP A 531 15.76 7.82 22.03
CA ASP A 531 17.09 7.30 21.62
C ASP A 531 17.45 7.60 20.15
N LEU A 532 16.58 8.29 19.39
CA LEU A 532 16.73 8.52 17.94
C LEU A 532 16.91 9.98 17.50
N ALA A 533 16.94 10.96 18.41
CA ALA A 533 17.12 12.37 18.04
C ALA A 533 18.52 12.91 18.39
N PRO A 534 19.26 13.55 17.45
CA PRO A 534 20.40 14.38 17.81
C PRO A 534 19.89 15.68 18.46
N HIS A 535 20.43 15.97 19.65
CA HIS A 535 20.22 17.15 20.49
C HIS A 535 19.60 18.40 19.82
N GLY A 536 18.45 18.85 20.34
CA GLY A 536 17.91 20.20 20.14
C GLY A 536 16.45 20.31 20.59
N ASP A 537 16.19 21.19 21.57
CA ASP A 537 14.90 21.47 22.23
C ASP A 537 13.71 21.71 21.28
N ASP A 538 12.63 20.94 21.46
CA ASP A 538 11.31 21.46 21.88
C ASP A 538 10.39 20.28 22.23
N SER A 539 10.02 20.18 23.51
CA SER A 539 9.33 19.02 24.08
C SER A 539 7.82 19.03 23.79
N ALA A 540 7.40 18.28 22.78
CA ALA A 540 6.12 17.58 22.79
C ALA A 540 6.39 16.15 23.30
N SER A 541 5.76 15.77 24.42
CA SER A 541 5.88 14.42 24.96
C SER A 541 5.26 13.42 23.99
N LEU A 542 6.10 12.69 23.25
CA LEU A 542 5.71 11.48 22.54
C LEU A 542 5.24 10.45 23.58
N GLU A 543 3.92 10.33 23.76
CA GLU A 543 3.34 9.21 24.51
C GLU A 543 3.64 7.90 23.77
N SER A 544 3.84 6.84 24.55
CA SER A 544 4.55 5.60 24.22
C SER A 544 4.08 4.87 22.94
N VAL A 545 5.03 4.57 22.05
CA VAL A 545 4.90 3.54 21.00
C VAL A 545 5.47 2.23 21.54
N ASP A 546 4.73 1.13 21.45
CA ASP A 546 5.26 -0.19 21.80
C ASP A 546 5.48 -1.03 20.52
N VAL A 547 6.75 -1.33 20.22
CA VAL A 547 7.19 -2.16 19.08
C VAL A 547 7.66 -3.51 19.65
N TRP A 548 7.08 -4.64 19.20
CA TRP A 548 7.26 -5.95 19.86
C TRP A 548 7.94 -7.01 18.98
N GLU A 549 9.03 -7.58 19.51
CA GLU A 549 9.97 -8.56 18.90
C GLU A 549 9.95 -9.95 19.64
N LEU A 550 10.33 -11.10 19.05
CA LEU A 550 10.22 -12.48 19.57
C LEU A 550 10.75 -13.55 18.56
N VAL A 551 11.10 -14.81 18.90
CA VAL A 551 11.41 -15.88 17.90
C VAL A 551 10.84 -17.27 18.33
N ALA A 552 10.04 -17.96 17.51
CA ALA A 552 9.59 -19.36 17.56
C ALA A 552 10.34 -20.27 16.55
N THR A 553 11.43 -20.87 17.00
CA THR A 553 12.07 -21.99 16.29
C THR A 553 11.42 -23.32 16.68
N ASN A 554 11.09 -24.16 15.70
CA ASN A 554 10.80 -25.57 15.98
C ASN A 554 12.10 -26.26 16.43
N LYS A 555 12.07 -26.94 17.57
CA LYS A 555 12.96 -28.08 17.85
C LYS A 555 12.13 -29.33 17.99
#